data_AF-A0A3B9GF88-F1
#
_entry.id   AF-A0A3B9GF88-F1
#
_cell.length_a   1.000
_cell.length_b   1.000
_cell.length_c   1.000
_cell.angle_alpha   90.00
_cell.angle_beta   90.00
_cell.angle_gamma   90.00
#
_symmetry.space_group_name_H-M   'P 1'
#
loop_
_entity.id
_entity.type
_entity.pdbx_description
1 polymer ?
#
loop_
_entity_poly.entity_id
_entity_poly.type
_entity_poly.pdbx_seq_one_letter_code
_entity_poly.pdbx_strand_id
1 'polypeptide(L)'
;MKNLEFFRRVSIGRYIDRDSPVHRLSPLGKYLWLLALIVPASLVRSALMLAIIAASALALALLARIKPGYLLKGFLPVLPLLGIAMAFQLIFTASGDQSPVLVTLGPITVTLREVGSIAAL
;
A
#
# COMPACT_ATOMS: atom_id res chain seq x y z
N MET A 1 20.64 25.15 -7.23
CA MET A 1 20.04 23.81 -7.07
C MET A 1 18.60 24.02 -6.65
N LYS A 2 17.61 23.71 -7.51
CA LYS A 2 16.19 23.85 -7.16
C LYS A 2 15.89 22.82 -6.08
N ASN A 3 15.64 23.31 -4.87
CA ASN A 3 15.26 22.50 -3.72
C ASN A 3 14.06 21.65 -4.12
N LEU A 4 14.18 20.33 -3.98
CA LEU A 4 13.11 19.39 -4.26
C LEU A 4 12.04 19.56 -3.16
N GLU A 5 11.21 20.60 -3.30
CA GLU A 5 10.07 20.94 -2.43
C GLU A 5 9.17 19.74 -2.13
N PHE A 6 9.16 18.74 -3.02
CA PHE A 6 8.52 17.45 -2.86
C PHE A 6 8.89 16.74 -1.54
N PHE A 7 10.17 16.71 -1.15
CA PHE A 7 10.62 16.00 0.07
C PHE A 7 10.27 16.74 1.36
N ARG A 8 9.91 18.03 1.31
CA ARG A 8 9.60 18.82 2.51
C ARG A 8 8.32 18.35 3.20
N ARG A 9 7.41 17.71 2.47
CA ARG A 9 6.15 17.15 2.99
C ARG A 9 6.27 15.67 3.39
N VAL A 10 7.40 15.05 3.10
CA VAL A 10 7.64 13.62 3.34
C VAL A 10 8.19 13.43 4.74
N SER A 11 7.62 12.48 5.50
CA SER A 11 8.03 12.15 6.87
C SER A 11 9.35 11.38 6.97
N ILE A 12 9.97 11.06 5.83
CA ILE A 12 11.19 10.27 5.74
C ILE A 12 12.33 10.98 6.49
N GLY A 13 13.02 10.22 7.34
CA GLY A 13 14.14 10.71 8.15
C GLY A 13 13.73 11.42 9.45
N ARG A 14 12.44 11.45 9.81
CA ARG A 14 11.99 12.04 11.09
C ARG A 14 11.55 10.96 12.07
N TYR A 15 12.25 10.87 13.19
CA TYR A 15 11.79 10.08 14.32
C TYR A 15 10.58 10.76 14.98
N ILE A 16 9.52 10.00 15.24
CA ILE A 16 8.34 10.48 15.96
C ILE A 16 8.45 10.01 17.40
N ASP A 17 8.89 10.91 18.27
CA ASP A 17 8.94 10.61 19.70
C ASP A 17 7.57 10.87 20.34
N ARG A 18 6.95 9.80 20.82
CA ARG A 18 5.62 9.79 21.43
C ARG A 18 5.58 8.73 22.51
N ASP A 19 5.22 9.14 23.72
CA ASP A 19 4.88 8.18 24.78
C ASP A 19 3.59 7.45 24.41
N SER A 20 3.73 6.16 24.08
CA SER A 20 2.66 5.27 23.63
C SER A 20 2.97 3.82 24.02
N PRO A 21 1.96 2.94 24.16
CA PRO A 21 2.19 1.52 24.41
C PRO A 21 3.14 0.87 23.40
N VAL A 22 3.02 1.24 22.13
CA VAL A 22 3.90 0.74 21.06
C VAL A 22 5.33 1.23 21.25
N HIS A 23 5.54 2.48 21.66
CA HIS A 23 6.87 3.01 21.93
C HIS A 23 7.57 2.27 23.08
N ARG A 24 6.83 1.83 24.10
CA ARG A 24 7.34 1.10 25.27
C ARG A 24 7.67 -0.37 25.00
N LEU A 25 7.28 -0.93 23.85
CA LEU A 25 7.64 -2.30 23.48
C LEU A 25 9.15 -2.45 23.30
N SER A 26 9.66 -3.65 23.60
CA SER A 26 11.05 -4.01 23.33
C SER A 26 11.37 -3.81 21.84
N PRO A 27 12.60 -3.40 21.48
CA PRO A 27 12.99 -3.20 20.09
C PRO A 27 12.73 -4.42 19.20
N LEU A 28 13.03 -5.62 19.70
CA LEU A 28 12.78 -6.88 19.00
C LEU A 28 11.28 -7.10 18.75
N GLY A 29 10.42 -6.81 19.73
CA GLY A 29 8.98 -6.94 19.58
C GLY A 29 8.44 -6.09 18.43
N LYS A 30 8.96 -4.87 18.25
CA LYS A 30 8.59 -4.00 17.13
C LYS A 30 8.95 -4.61 15.78
N TYR A 31 10.13 -5.22 15.65
CA TYR A 31 10.53 -5.91 14.43
C TYR A 31 9.68 -7.16 14.15
N LEU A 32 9.33 -7.92 15.17
CA LEU A 32 8.44 -9.09 15.01
C LEU A 32 7.05 -8.67 14.52
N TRP A 33 6.47 -7.62 15.11
CA TRP A 33 5.18 -7.07 14.65
C TRP A 33 5.27 -6.53 13.23
N LEU A 34 6.38 -5.87 12.86
CA LEU A 34 6.61 -5.41 11.50
C LEU A 34 6.63 -6.57 10.50
N LEU A 35 7.37 -7.64 10.81
CA LEU A 35 7.44 -8.85 9.98
C LEU A 35 6.08 -9.55 9.88
N ALA A 36 5.34 -9.63 10.99
CA ALA A 36 4.00 -10.21 11.04
C ALA A 36 2.98 -9.46 10.17
N LEU A 37 3.21 -8.18 9.86
CA LEU A 37 2.40 -7.43 8.90
C LEU A 37 2.89 -7.61 7.46
N ILE A 38 4.19 -7.45 7.22
CA ILE A 38 4.77 -7.42 5.86
C ILE A 38 4.72 -8.79 5.17
N VAL A 39 5.08 -9.85 5.88
CA VAL A 39 5.20 -11.19 5.29
C VAL A 39 3.83 -11.69 4.80
N PRO A 40 2.75 -11.69 5.61
CA PRO A 40 1.44 -12.10 5.13
C PRO A 40 0.88 -11.17 4.05
N ALA A 41 1.10 -9.85 4.17
CA ALA A 41 0.64 -8.89 3.15
C ALA A 41 1.23 -9.17 1.76
N SER A 42 2.43 -9.77 1.70
CA SER A 42 3.11 -10.07 0.44
C SER A 42 2.69 -11.42 -0.18
N LEU A 43 2.10 -12.32 0.62
CA LEU A 43 1.81 -13.70 0.22
C LEU A 43 0.32 -13.95 -0.02
N VAL A 44 -0.55 -13.23 0.68
CA VAL A 44 -1.99 -13.48 0.67
C VAL A 44 -2.64 -12.81 -0.54
N ARG A 45 -3.50 -13.56 -1.24
CA ARG A 45 -4.29 -13.08 -2.38
C ARG A 45 -5.75 -12.75 -2.03
N SER A 46 -6.14 -12.94 -0.78
CA SER A 46 -7.50 -12.70 -0.29
C SER A 46 -7.69 -11.25 0.14
N ALA A 47 -8.65 -10.56 -0.49
CA ALA A 47 -9.01 -9.18 -0.16
C ALA A 47 -9.41 -9.02 1.32
N LEU A 48 -10.14 -9.99 1.88
CA LEU A 48 -10.55 -9.96 3.29
C LEU A 48 -9.34 -10.00 4.23
N MET A 49 -8.36 -10.86 3.93
CA MET A 49 -7.15 -10.98 4.75
C MET A 49 -6.27 -9.73 4.63
N LEU A 50 -6.17 -9.15 3.44
CA LEU A 50 -5.49 -7.86 3.24
C LEU A 50 -6.18 -6.74 4.05
N ALA A 51 -7.51 -6.70 4.05
CA ALA A 51 -8.27 -5.74 4.87
C ALA A 51 -8.01 -5.92 6.37
N ILE A 52 -7.93 -7.16 6.86
CA ILE A 52 -7.59 -7.46 8.27
C ILE A 52 -6.17 -6.99 8.61
N ILE A 53 -5.20 -7.24 7.73
CA ILE A 53 -3.81 -6.80 7.93
C ILE A 53 -3.74 -5.27 7.94
N ALA A 54 -4.41 -4.60 6.99
CA ALA A 54 -4.48 -3.14 6.94
C ALA A 54 -5.14 -2.54 8.19
N ALA A 55 -6.23 -3.13 8.66
CA ALA A 55 -6.90 -2.73 9.91
C ALA A 55 -5.98 -2.93 11.13
N SER A 56 -5.22 -4.02 11.18
CA SER A 56 -4.25 -4.30 12.25
C SER A 56 -3.12 -3.27 12.27
N ALA A 57 -2.60 -2.90 11.09
CA ALA A 57 -1.60 -1.85 10.95
C ALA A 57 -2.14 -0.48 11.41
N LEU A 58 -3.39 -0.16 11.04
CA LEU A 58 -4.04 1.07 11.48
C LEU A 58 -4.26 1.08 13.01
N ALA A 59 -4.70 -0.03 13.59
CA ALA A 59 -4.87 -0.17 15.04
C ALA A 59 -3.54 0.03 15.78
N LEU A 60 -2.44 -0.54 15.29
CA LEU A 60 -1.10 -0.32 15.84
C LEU A 60 -0.65 1.14 15.73
N ALA A 61 -0.94 1.80 14.61
CA ALA A 61 -0.65 3.23 14.46
C ALA A 61 -1.46 4.10 15.44
N LEU A 62 -2.74 3.78 15.65
CA LEU A 62 -3.59 4.46 16.63
C LEU A 62 -3.09 4.23 18.06
N LEU A 63 -2.69 3.00 18.39
CA LEU A 63 -2.05 2.68 19.67
C LEU A 63 -0.73 3.43 19.85
N ALA A 64 0.03 3.64 18.78
CA ALA A 64 1.23 4.48 18.76
C ALA A 64 0.91 5.99 18.86
N ARG A 65 -0.36 6.38 18.93
CA ARG A 65 -0.86 7.77 18.93
C ARG A 65 -0.44 8.54 17.67
N ILE A 66 -0.34 7.84 16.54
CA ILE A 66 -0.03 8.41 15.23
C ILE A 66 -1.35 8.69 14.52
N LYS A 67 -1.51 9.93 14.02
CA LYS A 67 -2.70 10.32 13.25
C LYS A 67 -2.70 9.58 11.90
N PRO A 68 -3.81 8.98 11.44
CA PRO A 68 -3.86 8.28 10.15
C PRO A 68 -3.41 9.13 8.96
N GLY A 69 -3.72 10.43 8.95
CA GLY A 69 -3.25 11.35 7.91
C GLY A 69 -1.73 11.53 7.85
N TYR A 70 -0.99 11.18 8.91
CA TYR A 70 0.47 11.13 8.88
C TYR A 70 0.97 9.92 8.10
N LEU A 71 0.28 8.78 8.18
CA LEU A 71 0.60 7.58 7.41
C LEU A 71 0.43 7.85 5.90
N LEU A 72 -0.68 8.50 5.52
CA LEU A 72 -0.97 8.86 4.13
C LEU A 72 0.09 9.79 3.52
N LYS A 73 0.66 10.70 4.32
CA LYS A 73 1.77 11.57 3.85
C LYS A 73 3.04 10.79 3.53
N GLY A 74 3.29 9.68 4.24
CA GLY A 74 4.40 8.77 3.92
C GLY A 74 4.14 7.92 2.69
N PHE A 75 2.87 7.65 2.38
CA PHE A 75 2.45 6.87 1.22
C PHE A 75 2.39 7.69 -0.08
N LEU A 76 2.13 8.99 0.01
CA LEU A 76 2.02 9.91 -1.13
C LEU A 76 3.16 9.79 -2.16
N PRO A 77 4.45 9.69 -1.77
CA PRO A 77 5.55 9.55 -2.70
C PRO A 77 5.56 8.25 -3.49
N VAL A 78 4.87 7.21 -3.01
CA VAL A 78 4.80 5.88 -3.63
C VAL A 78 3.68 5.83 -4.69
N LEU A 79 2.67 6.73 -4.61
CA LEU A 79 1.53 6.75 -5.52
C LEU A 79 1.89 6.81 -7.02
N PRO A 80 2.90 7.59 -7.48
CA PRO A 80 3.28 7.59 -8.89
C PRO A 80 3.79 6.22 -9.36
N LEU A 81 4.55 5.51 -8.53
CA LEU A 81 5.04 4.16 -8.84
C LEU A 81 3.88 3.17 -8.94
N LEU A 82 2.92 3.25 -8.01
CA LEU A 82 1.70 2.43 -8.05
C LEU A 82 0.87 2.72 -9.30
N GLY A 83 0.73 4.00 -9.69
CA GLY A 83 0.04 4.37 -10.92
C GLY A 83 0.68 3.76 -12.17
N ILE A 84 2.01 3.75 -12.23
CA ILE A 84 2.74 3.09 -13.33
C ILE A 84 2.54 1.57 -13.30
N ALA A 85 2.63 0.95 -12.12
CA ALA A 85 2.41 -0.50 -11.97
C ALA A 85 1.00 -0.91 -12.38
N MET A 86 -0.02 -0.15 -11.97
CA MET A 86 -1.41 -0.37 -12.38
C MET A 86 -1.58 -0.19 -13.90
N ALA A 87 -0.97 0.84 -14.49
CA ALA A 87 -1.00 1.03 -15.93
C ALA A 87 -0.37 -0.15 -16.67
N PHE A 88 0.78 -0.66 -16.19
CA PHE A 88 1.39 -1.86 -16.76
C PHE A 88 0.53 -3.11 -16.60
N GLN A 89 -0.13 -3.28 -15.45
CA GLN A 89 -1.04 -4.40 -15.25
C GLN A 89 -2.24 -4.37 -16.20
N LEU A 90 -2.73 -3.18 -16.56
CA LEU A 90 -3.81 -2.99 -17.55
C LEU A 90 -3.34 -3.14 -19.00
N ILE A 91 -2.11 -2.71 -19.32
CA ILE A 91 -1.55 -2.77 -20.67
C ILE A 91 -1.06 -4.18 -21.00
N PHE A 92 -0.45 -4.87 -20.03
CA PHE A 92 0.13 -6.19 -20.18
C PHE A 92 -0.77 -7.25 -19.52
N THR A 93 -1.95 -7.46 -20.10
CA THR A 93 -2.87 -8.54 -19.67
C THR A 93 -2.26 -9.91 -19.94
N ALA A 94 -2.44 -10.85 -18.99
CA ALA A 94 -2.10 -12.24 -19.19
C ALA A 94 -2.92 -12.81 -20.36
N SER A 95 -2.25 -13.16 -21.45
CA SER A 95 -2.86 -13.77 -22.64
C SER A 95 -3.50 -15.12 -22.26
N GLY A 96 -4.80 -15.13 -21.94
CA GLY A 96 -5.50 -16.31 -21.46
C GLY A 96 -6.78 -16.05 -20.64
N ASP A 97 -7.13 -14.79 -20.33
CA ASP A 97 -8.36 -14.47 -19.61
C ASP A 97 -9.60 -14.58 -20.53
N GLN A 98 -10.58 -15.38 -20.14
CA GLN A 98 -11.86 -15.58 -20.86
C GLN A 98 -12.96 -14.60 -20.39
N SER A 99 -12.60 -13.63 -19.55
CA SER A 99 -13.54 -12.67 -18.99
C SER A 99 -14.04 -11.68 -20.05
N PRO A 100 -15.27 -11.15 -19.89
CA PRO A 100 -15.83 -10.21 -20.88
C PRO A 100 -14.92 -8.99 -21.02
N VAL A 101 -14.56 -8.71 -22.27
CA VAL A 101 -13.77 -7.55 -22.65
C VAL A 101 -14.65 -6.31 -22.57
N LEU A 102 -14.23 -5.31 -21.80
CA LEU A 102 -14.94 -4.05 -21.64
C LEU A 102 -14.56 -3.05 -22.73
N VAL A 103 -13.25 -2.94 -23.02
CA VAL A 103 -12.72 -2.00 -24.01
C VAL A 103 -11.52 -2.65 -24.72
N THR A 104 -11.47 -2.54 -26.05
CA THR A 104 -10.30 -2.94 -26.85
C THR A 104 -9.76 -1.72 -27.59
N LEU A 105 -8.48 -1.40 -27.36
CA LEU A 105 -7.75 -0.32 -28.02
C LEU A 105 -6.45 -0.90 -28.58
N GLY A 106 -6.52 -1.48 -29.79
CA GLY A 106 -5.36 -2.07 -30.46
C GLY A 106 -4.76 -3.26 -29.66
N PRO A 107 -3.49 -3.23 -29.24
CA PRO A 107 -2.89 -4.31 -28.44
C PRO A 107 -3.33 -4.31 -26.96
N ILE A 108 -4.08 -3.30 -26.53
CA ILE A 108 -4.54 -3.15 -25.14
C ILE A 108 -5.99 -3.64 -25.05
N THR A 109 -6.22 -4.64 -24.22
CA THR A 109 -7.54 -5.23 -23.97
C THR A 109 -7.84 -5.14 -22.49
N VAL A 110 -8.85 -4.35 -22.12
CA VAL A 110 -9.27 -4.21 -20.72
C VAL A 110 -10.44 -5.16 -20.44
N THR A 111 -10.28 -6.04 -19.45
CA THR A 111 -11.29 -7.06 -19.06
C THR A 111 -12.03 -6.69 -17.77
N LEU A 112 -13.23 -7.25 -17.57
CA LEU A 112 -14.02 -7.03 -16.35
C LEU A 112 -13.29 -7.50 -15.07
N ARG A 113 -12.47 -8.55 -15.17
CA ARG A 113 -11.64 -9.02 -14.05
C ARG A 113 -10.60 -8.00 -13.63
N GLU A 114 -9.99 -7.28 -14.56
CA GLU A 114 -9.00 -6.26 -14.26
C GLU A 114 -9.64 -5.09 -13.52
N VAL A 115 -10.79 -4.60 -14.00
CA VAL A 115 -11.55 -3.55 -13.30
C VAL A 115 -11.97 -4.03 -11.90
N GLY A 116 -12.42 -5.27 -11.77
CA GLY A 116 -12.73 -5.87 -10.47
C GLY A 116 -11.52 -6.02 -9.55
N SER A 117 -10.34 -6.32 -10.10
CA SER A 117 -9.09 -6.45 -9.33
C SER A 117 -8.57 -5.11 -8.80
N ILE A 118 -8.84 -4.03 -9.54
CA ILE A 118 -8.54 -2.67 -9.09
C ILE A 118 -9.58 -2.20 -8.07
N ALA A 119 -10.86 -2.49 -8.29
CA ALA A 119 -11.94 -2.13 -7.37
C ALA A 119 -11.89 -2.93 -6.04
N ALA A 120 -11.25 -4.09 -6.04
CA ALA A 120 -11.00 -4.91 -4.86
C ALA A 120 -9.71 -4.56 -4.10
N LEU A 121 -8.96 -3.56 -4.57
CA LEU A 121 -7.76 -3.01 -3.92
C LEU A 121 -8.13 -1.80 -3.04
#